data_AF-A0A2T4T639-F1
#
_entry.id   AF-A0A2T4T639-F1
#
_cell.length_a   1.000
_cell.length_b   1.000
_cell.length_c   1.000
_cell.angle_alpha   90.00
_cell.angle_beta   90.00
_cell.angle_gamma   90.00
#
_symmetry.space_group_name_H-M   'P 1'
#
loop_
_entity.id
_entity.type
_entity.pdbx_description
1 polymer ?
#
loop_
_entity_poly.entity_id
_entity_poly.type
_entity_poly.pdbx_seq_one_letter_code
_entity_poly.pdbx_strand_id
1 'polypeptide(L)'
;MFTDRNEFLSQMESVISSLEIAKDLNIHTDFFHGGSVINSSKINYIYQYIDDVFMDYFFRTYDFKEIIFPKGFCYEQITPKGIVHPDSDIIIHLNHLYDRCTFANNIWRLFGLDNYLFTVFPKNGFIKQFYLNRKIFGLHTECGVLLNEIPFNKDLDEYLDRYYTGKSCINQQFRGIEVLRYAKFLYEECEHSIYNCHPSYQLKIHNFSRGFSQIRESHLFGEYTIEDILFIYALLTDKFILNEDAFLLSICYCLGNKIENDILATFIGYETLTQDYHIIEPYICSKDLYLRFASHTNSKAFKFNNINDAIDSVQLFEQERVSLIRIGNTMPLPYLYKKLYN
;
A
#
# COMPACT_ATOMS: atom_id res chain seq x y z
N MET A 1 2.38 20.24 14.69
CA MET A 1 1.29 20.53 13.73
C MET A 1 -0.03 20.26 14.45
N PHE A 2 -0.49 21.08 15.39
CA PHE A 2 -0.89 22.48 15.31
C PHE A 2 -0.35 23.25 16.52
N THR A 3 0.31 24.38 16.29
CA THR A 3 0.82 25.26 17.35
C THR A 3 0.29 26.66 17.13
N ASP A 4 -0.99 26.86 17.44
CA ASP A 4 -1.46 28.16 17.91
C ASP A 4 -1.63 28.04 19.42
N ARG A 5 -0.86 28.82 20.19
CA ARG A 5 -1.00 28.94 21.64
C ARG A 5 -2.40 29.48 21.93
N ASN A 6 -3.31 28.58 22.27
CA ASN A 6 -4.67 28.91 22.65
C ASN A 6 -4.65 29.53 24.06
N GLU A 7 -5.08 30.79 24.23
CA GLU A 7 -5.12 31.49 25.54
C GLU A 7 -5.82 30.66 26.64
N PHE A 8 -6.76 29.82 26.24
CA PHE A 8 -7.43 28.85 27.10
C PHE A 8 -6.46 27.87 27.77
N LEU A 9 -5.44 27.38 27.06
CA LEU A 9 -4.46 26.44 27.60
C LEU A 9 -3.61 27.08 28.67
N SER A 10 -3.16 28.32 28.45
CA SER A 10 -2.36 29.05 29.44
C SER A 10 -3.16 29.37 30.71
N GLN A 11 -4.46 29.65 30.60
CA GLN A 11 -5.33 29.84 31.76
C GLN A 11 -5.54 28.53 32.53
N MET A 12 -5.80 27.43 31.82
CA MET A 12 -5.96 26.12 32.46
C MET A 12 -4.65 25.64 33.11
N GLU A 13 -3.48 25.94 32.53
CA GLU A 13 -2.17 25.55 33.08
C GLU A 13 -1.94 26.24 34.43
N SER A 14 -2.33 27.51 34.51
CA SER A 14 -2.30 28.26 35.76
C SER A 14 -3.24 27.65 36.81
N VAL A 15 -4.43 27.18 36.41
CA VAL A 15 -5.41 26.57 37.34
C VAL A 15 -4.92 25.22 37.85
N ILE A 16 -4.48 24.32 36.96
CA ILE A 16 -3.96 22.99 37.34
C ILE A 16 -2.72 23.12 38.24
N SER A 17 -1.84 24.05 37.91
CA SER A 17 -0.65 24.35 38.73
C SER A 17 -1.03 24.91 40.10
N SER A 18 -2.06 25.77 40.17
CA SER A 18 -2.56 26.31 41.45
C SER A 18 -3.25 25.27 42.35
N LEU A 19 -3.70 24.16 41.77
CA LEU A 19 -4.32 23.05 42.47
C LEU A 19 -3.33 21.93 42.83
N GLU A 20 -2.03 22.10 42.50
CA GLU A 20 -0.93 21.14 42.72
C GLU A 20 -1.11 19.75 42.06
N ILE A 21 -2.10 19.60 41.17
CA ILE A 21 -2.41 18.35 40.45
C ILE A 21 -1.67 18.23 39.11
N ALA A 22 -0.70 19.11 38.84
CA ALA A 22 0.08 19.14 37.59
C ALA A 22 0.93 17.87 37.35
N LYS A 23 1.14 17.03 38.37
CA LYS A 23 1.82 15.73 38.22
C LYS A 23 0.88 14.63 37.72
N ASP A 24 -0.42 14.81 37.90
CA ASP A 24 -1.45 13.80 37.60
C ASP A 24 -2.24 14.14 36.33
N LEU A 25 -2.19 15.40 35.87
CA LEU A 25 -2.94 15.89 34.72
C LEU A 25 -2.05 16.74 33.80
N ASN A 26 -2.07 16.43 32.51
CA ASN A 26 -1.38 17.17 31.46
C ASN A 26 -2.39 17.86 30.53
N ILE A 27 -2.30 19.18 30.43
CA ILE A 27 -3.27 19.99 29.70
C ILE A 27 -3.31 19.75 28.20
N HIS A 28 -2.16 19.45 27.62
CA HIS A 28 -2.04 19.22 26.18
C HIS A 28 -2.59 17.85 25.77
N THR A 29 -2.77 16.93 26.71
CA THR A 29 -3.31 15.59 26.47
C THR A 29 -4.73 15.41 27.02
N ASP A 30 -5.01 15.95 28.20
CA ASP A 30 -6.22 15.61 28.97
C ASP A 30 -7.34 16.65 28.79
N PHE A 31 -6.96 17.91 28.47
CA PHE A 31 -7.89 19.03 28.34
C PHE A 31 -8.03 19.54 26.91
N PHE A 32 -7.11 19.21 25.99
CA PHE A 32 -7.26 19.50 24.57
C PHE A 32 -8.25 18.54 23.89
N HIS A 33 -9.49 18.51 24.39
CA HIS A 33 -10.60 17.72 23.84
C HIS A 33 -11.86 18.56 23.76
N GLY A 34 -11.83 19.59 22.90
CA GLY A 34 -13.04 20.10 22.28
C GLY A 34 -13.64 19.04 21.35
N GLY A 35 -14.32 18.04 21.94
CA GLY A 35 -15.30 17.22 21.23
C GLY A 35 -14.76 16.12 20.31
N SER A 36 -13.74 15.37 20.71
CA SER A 36 -13.56 13.96 20.29
C SER A 36 -12.31 13.40 20.95
N VAL A 37 -12.47 12.38 21.80
CA VAL A 37 -11.36 11.47 22.12
C VAL A 37 -10.84 10.95 20.78
N ILE A 38 -9.62 11.33 20.44
CA ILE A 38 -8.92 10.80 19.27
C ILE A 38 -8.51 9.38 19.68
N ASN A 39 -9.38 8.41 19.43
CA ASN A 39 -9.02 7.01 19.63
C ASN A 39 -7.98 6.59 18.58
N SER A 40 -7.20 5.54 18.87
CA SER A 40 -6.11 5.07 18.01
C SER A 40 -6.55 4.82 16.56
N SER A 41 -7.82 4.44 16.35
CA SER A 41 -8.41 4.27 15.01
C SER A 41 -8.44 5.56 14.20
N LYS A 42 -8.80 6.71 14.80
CA LYS A 42 -8.80 8.00 14.10
C LYS A 42 -7.39 8.42 13.69
N ILE A 43 -6.41 8.18 14.55
CA ILE A 43 -4.99 8.44 14.26
C ILE A 43 -4.53 7.58 13.07
N ASN A 44 -4.90 6.30 13.05
CA ASN A 44 -4.55 5.40 11.96
C ASN A 44 -5.10 5.88 10.61
N TYR A 45 -6.33 6.41 10.56
CA TYR A 45 -6.87 6.99 9.31
C TYR A 45 -6.08 8.20 8.82
N ILE A 46 -5.59 9.05 9.73
CA ILE A 46 -4.73 10.19 9.38
C ILE A 46 -3.41 9.67 8.81
N TYR A 47 -2.76 8.72 9.47
CA TYR A 47 -1.49 8.15 8.99
C TYR A 47 -1.64 7.43 7.65
N GLN A 48 -2.70 6.66 7.46
CA GLN A 48 -3.00 6.01 6.17
C GLN A 48 -3.18 7.04 5.05
N TYR A 49 -3.83 8.16 5.33
CA TYR A 49 -4.00 9.24 4.35
C TYR A 49 -2.68 9.93 4.02
N ILE A 50 -1.88 10.30 5.02
CA ILE A 50 -0.56 10.91 4.78
C ILE A 50 0.33 9.96 3.98
N ASP A 51 0.25 8.67 4.29
CA ASP A 51 0.96 7.63 3.56
C ASP A 51 0.45 7.47 2.12
N ASP A 52 -0.86 7.55 1.86
CA ASP A 52 -1.39 7.60 0.48
C ASP A 52 -0.83 8.79 -0.30
N VAL A 53 -0.76 9.98 0.32
CA VAL A 53 -0.20 11.18 -0.34
C VAL A 53 1.29 11.00 -0.62
N PHE A 54 2.04 10.40 0.31
CA PHE A 54 3.45 10.09 0.13
C PHE A 54 3.69 9.11 -1.02
N MET A 55 2.93 8.00 -1.03
CA MET A 55 3.00 7.00 -2.08
C MET A 55 2.61 7.57 -3.44
N ASP A 56 1.56 8.39 -3.50
CA ASP A 56 1.18 9.07 -4.73
C ASP A 56 2.30 10.00 -5.23
N TYR A 57 2.91 10.76 -4.32
CA TYR A 57 4.01 11.66 -4.64
C TYR A 57 5.22 10.91 -5.20
N PHE A 58 5.57 9.76 -4.62
CA PHE A 58 6.60 8.87 -5.19
C PHE A 58 6.26 8.45 -6.61
N PHE A 59 5.05 7.91 -6.82
CA PHE A 59 4.67 7.42 -8.14
C PHE A 59 4.58 8.52 -9.20
N ARG A 60 4.24 9.75 -8.82
CA ARG A 60 4.19 10.88 -9.77
C ARG A 60 5.57 11.44 -10.13
N THR A 61 6.53 11.39 -9.21
CA THR A 61 7.81 12.08 -9.38
C THR A 61 8.96 11.19 -9.79
N TYR A 62 8.90 9.89 -9.48
CA TYR A 62 9.88 8.95 -10.00
C TYR A 62 9.62 8.68 -11.49
N ASP A 63 10.69 8.66 -12.29
CA ASP A 63 10.62 8.43 -13.73
C ASP A 63 10.58 6.92 -14.01
N PHE A 64 9.38 6.35 -13.97
CA PHE A 64 9.20 4.95 -14.33
C PHE A 64 9.35 4.77 -15.84
N LYS A 65 10.06 3.72 -16.21
CA LYS A 65 10.04 3.22 -17.59
C LYS A 65 8.64 2.72 -17.92
N GLU A 66 8.34 2.63 -19.20
CA GLU A 66 7.07 2.07 -19.64
C GLU A 66 6.98 0.57 -19.33
N ILE A 67 5.80 0.13 -18.89
CA ILE A 67 5.47 -1.28 -18.75
C ILE A 67 4.59 -1.66 -19.93
N ILE A 68 4.99 -2.70 -20.67
CA ILE A 68 4.26 -3.15 -21.86
C ILE A 68 3.56 -4.45 -21.51
N PHE A 69 2.23 -4.42 -21.40
CA PHE A 69 1.42 -5.63 -21.32
C PHE A 69 1.23 -6.19 -22.73
N PRO A 70 1.76 -7.39 -23.03
CA PRO A 70 1.51 -8.03 -24.32
C PRO A 70 0.02 -8.33 -24.48
N LYS A 71 -0.45 -8.41 -25.71
CA LYS A 71 -1.82 -8.79 -26.04
C LYS A 71 -2.25 -10.05 -25.27
N GLY A 72 -3.38 -9.93 -24.56
CA GLY A 72 -3.95 -10.99 -23.73
C GLY A 72 -3.49 -10.98 -22.27
N PHE A 73 -2.48 -10.18 -21.89
CA PHE A 73 -2.04 -10.04 -20.50
C PHE A 73 -2.75 -8.90 -19.75
N CYS A 74 -3.28 -7.92 -20.48
CA CYS A 74 -4.17 -6.89 -19.92
C CYS A 74 -5.62 -7.28 -20.25
N TYR A 75 -6.36 -7.76 -19.26
CA TYR A 75 -7.77 -8.11 -19.44
C TYR A 75 -8.67 -6.87 -19.33
N GLU A 76 -8.36 -5.95 -18.41
CA GLU A 76 -9.17 -4.77 -18.09
C GLU A 76 -8.31 -3.52 -18.03
N GLN A 77 -8.53 -2.56 -18.93
CA GLN A 77 -7.93 -1.23 -18.83
C GLN A 77 -8.94 -0.25 -18.22
N ILE A 78 -8.53 0.40 -17.13
CA ILE A 78 -9.34 1.37 -16.40
C ILE A 78 -9.15 2.73 -17.07
N THR A 79 -10.24 3.39 -17.44
CA THR A 79 -10.22 4.70 -18.11
C THR A 79 -11.21 5.67 -17.44
N PRO A 80 -11.15 6.98 -17.72
CA PRO A 80 -12.17 7.93 -17.25
C PRO A 80 -13.60 7.57 -17.70
N LYS A 81 -13.74 6.80 -18.79
CA LYS A 81 -15.03 6.39 -19.36
C LYS A 81 -15.53 5.04 -18.84
N GLY A 82 -14.76 4.38 -17.98
CA GLY A 82 -15.06 3.04 -17.46
C GLY A 82 -13.99 2.02 -17.86
N ILE A 83 -14.32 0.74 -17.72
CA ILE A 83 -13.43 -0.36 -18.08
C ILE A 83 -13.54 -0.65 -19.58
N VAL A 84 -12.39 -0.83 -20.23
CA VAL A 84 -12.29 -1.33 -21.61
C VAL A 84 -11.49 -2.62 -21.63
N HIS A 85 -11.77 -3.48 -22.60
CA HIS A 85 -11.07 -4.75 -22.81
C HIS A 85 -10.18 -4.63 -24.04
N PRO A 86 -8.87 -4.41 -23.87
CA PRO A 86 -7.98 -4.15 -24.98
C PRO A 86 -7.71 -5.43 -25.79
N ASP A 87 -7.55 -5.26 -27.11
CA ASP A 87 -7.26 -6.34 -28.06
C ASP A 87 -5.86 -6.25 -28.68
N SER A 88 -5.05 -5.30 -28.20
CA SER A 88 -3.65 -5.05 -28.57
C SER A 88 -2.75 -5.05 -27.33
N ASP A 89 -1.46 -4.87 -27.56
CA ASP A 89 -0.53 -4.52 -26.49
C ASP A 89 -0.96 -3.22 -25.83
N ILE A 90 -0.69 -3.08 -24.53
CA ILE A 90 -1.02 -1.89 -23.74
C ILE A 90 0.23 -1.38 -23.05
N ILE A 91 0.49 -0.09 -23.24
CA ILE A 91 1.56 0.64 -22.57
C ILE A 91 0.99 1.25 -21.29
N ILE A 92 1.68 1.04 -20.18
CA ILE A 92 1.32 1.51 -18.84
C ILE A 92 2.41 2.49 -18.38
N HIS A 93 2.01 3.71 -18.05
CA HIS A 93 2.85 4.72 -17.42
C HIS A 93 2.43 4.90 -15.96
N LEU A 94 3.23 4.40 -15.02
CA LEU A 94 2.88 4.42 -13.58
C LEU A 94 2.78 5.83 -12.97
N ASN A 95 3.26 6.87 -13.65
CA ASN A 95 3.00 8.25 -13.24
C ASN A 95 1.52 8.65 -13.44
N HIS A 96 0.82 7.98 -14.35
CA HIS A 96 -0.58 8.23 -14.66
C HIS A 96 -1.51 7.38 -13.77
N LEU A 97 -2.51 8.04 -13.17
CA LEU A 97 -3.39 7.43 -12.18
C LEU A 97 -4.16 6.21 -12.70
N TYR A 98 -4.77 6.32 -13.89
CA TYR A 98 -5.57 5.25 -14.47
C TYR A 98 -4.72 4.04 -14.86
N ASP A 99 -3.48 4.28 -15.28
CA ASP A 99 -2.52 3.26 -15.66
C ASP A 99 -2.04 2.49 -14.42
N ARG A 100 -1.80 3.18 -13.29
CA ARG A 100 -1.53 2.51 -12.00
C ARG A 100 -2.67 1.60 -11.57
N CYS A 101 -3.91 2.08 -11.68
CA CYS A 101 -5.08 1.28 -11.32
C CYS A 101 -5.20 0.05 -12.24
N THR A 102 -4.97 0.25 -13.54
CA THR A 102 -4.95 -0.82 -14.55
C THR A 102 -3.87 -1.85 -14.22
N PHE A 103 -2.65 -1.40 -13.92
CA PHE A 103 -1.53 -2.25 -13.53
C PHE A 103 -1.90 -3.13 -12.31
N ALA A 104 -2.31 -2.51 -11.20
CA ALA A 104 -2.61 -3.24 -9.98
C ALA A 104 -3.71 -4.30 -10.20
N ASN A 105 -4.79 -3.93 -10.90
CA ASN A 105 -5.87 -4.85 -11.21
C ASN A 105 -5.40 -6.03 -12.08
N ASN A 106 -4.59 -5.79 -13.11
CA ASN A 106 -4.15 -6.88 -14.00
C ASN A 106 -3.08 -7.77 -13.37
N ILE A 107 -2.16 -7.26 -12.55
CA ILE A 107 -1.20 -8.12 -11.84
C ILE A 107 -1.93 -9.08 -10.88
N TRP A 108 -2.90 -8.56 -10.10
CA TRP A 108 -3.75 -9.37 -9.24
C TRP A 108 -4.44 -10.50 -10.02
N ARG A 109 -5.03 -10.17 -11.17
CA ARG A 109 -5.69 -11.16 -12.04
C ARG A 109 -4.71 -12.18 -12.60
N LEU A 110 -3.58 -11.75 -13.15
CA LEU A 110 -2.62 -12.64 -13.79
C LEU A 110 -2.04 -13.68 -12.83
N PHE A 111 -1.77 -13.29 -11.57
CA PHE A 111 -1.13 -14.16 -10.59
C PHE A 111 -2.10 -15.05 -9.80
N GLY A 112 -3.41 -14.84 -9.87
CA GLY A 112 -4.35 -15.74 -9.18
C GLY A 112 -5.71 -16.03 -9.84
N LEU A 113 -6.13 -15.31 -10.89
CA LEU A 113 -7.39 -15.58 -11.61
C LEU A 113 -7.15 -16.15 -13.02
N ASP A 114 -6.36 -15.44 -13.82
CA ASP A 114 -6.21 -15.73 -15.23
C ASP A 114 -5.17 -16.84 -15.49
N ASN A 115 -5.32 -17.55 -16.60
CA ASN A 115 -4.45 -18.67 -16.96
C ASN A 115 -3.26 -18.27 -17.85
N TYR A 116 -3.15 -17.00 -18.24
CA TYR A 116 -2.16 -16.55 -19.23
C TYR A 116 -0.72 -16.79 -18.76
N LEU A 117 -0.40 -16.56 -17.48
CA LEU A 117 0.93 -16.87 -16.98
C LEU A 117 1.27 -18.38 -17.05
N PHE A 118 0.29 -19.28 -16.99
CA PHE A 118 0.51 -20.73 -17.12
C PHE A 118 0.76 -21.19 -18.55
N THR A 119 0.28 -20.44 -19.55
CA THR A 119 0.60 -20.77 -20.94
C THR A 119 2.07 -20.46 -21.24
N VAL A 120 2.63 -19.42 -20.60
CA VAL A 120 4.04 -19.04 -20.72
C VAL A 120 4.94 -19.86 -19.80
N PHE A 121 4.53 -20.07 -18.54
CA PHE A 121 5.31 -20.78 -17.52
C PHE A 121 4.55 -22.00 -17.00
N PRO A 122 4.41 -23.06 -17.82
CA PRO A 122 3.66 -24.24 -17.43
C PRO A 122 4.32 -24.94 -16.23
N LYS A 123 3.50 -25.35 -15.26
CA LYS A 123 3.92 -26.05 -14.02
C LYS A 123 4.88 -25.24 -13.11
N ASN A 124 4.93 -23.91 -13.26
CA ASN A 124 5.72 -23.10 -12.35
C ASN A 124 5.12 -23.14 -10.93
N GLY A 125 5.97 -23.42 -9.93
CA GLY A 125 5.55 -23.61 -8.55
C GLY A 125 5.23 -22.33 -7.77
N PHE A 126 5.42 -21.14 -8.34
CA PHE A 126 5.11 -19.86 -7.72
C PHE A 126 3.76 -19.30 -8.17
N ILE A 127 3.44 -19.47 -9.45
CA ILE A 127 2.20 -18.95 -10.05
C ILE A 127 1.00 -19.70 -9.44
N LYS A 128 -0.08 -18.99 -9.06
CA LYS A 128 -1.25 -19.49 -8.31
C LYS A 128 -0.99 -20.08 -6.92
N GLN A 129 0.14 -19.79 -6.28
CA GLN A 129 0.29 -20.06 -4.84
C GLN A 129 -0.21 -18.88 -3.99
N PHE A 130 -1.23 -18.18 -4.50
CA PHE A 130 -1.79 -16.99 -3.88
C PHE A 130 -3.31 -17.11 -3.81
N TYR A 131 -3.87 -16.75 -2.66
CA TYR A 131 -5.29 -16.52 -2.54
C TYR A 131 -5.63 -15.12 -3.06
N LEU A 132 -6.78 -15.00 -3.70
CA LEU A 132 -7.31 -13.72 -4.13
C LEU A 132 -8.18 -13.13 -3.02
N ASN A 133 -7.91 -11.88 -2.66
CA ASN A 133 -8.83 -11.09 -1.84
C ASN A 133 -9.05 -9.71 -2.48
N ARG A 134 -10.05 -8.98 -2.00
CA ARG A 134 -10.28 -7.58 -2.32
C ARG A 134 -10.18 -6.76 -1.05
N LYS A 135 -9.29 -5.78 -1.05
CA LYS A 135 -9.11 -4.87 0.05
C LYS A 135 -9.74 -3.52 -0.29
N ILE A 136 -10.46 -2.96 0.68
CA ILE A 136 -10.98 -1.61 0.60
C ILE A 136 -9.86 -0.66 1.03
N PHE A 137 -9.54 0.29 0.17
CA PHE A 137 -8.62 1.38 0.44
C PHE A 137 -9.43 2.65 0.73
N GLY A 138 -9.08 3.32 1.84
CA GLY A 138 -9.96 4.34 2.40
C GLY A 138 -11.36 3.77 2.68
N LEU A 139 -12.40 4.38 2.13
CA LEU A 139 -13.79 3.98 2.36
C LEU A 139 -14.55 3.63 1.08
N HIS A 140 -13.93 3.81 -0.08
CA HIS A 140 -14.68 3.96 -1.34
C HIS A 140 -14.01 3.31 -2.54
N THR A 141 -12.78 2.83 -2.40
CA THR A 141 -12.06 2.17 -3.50
C THR A 141 -11.68 0.77 -3.08
N GLU A 142 -11.73 -0.15 -4.03
CA GLU A 142 -11.33 -1.54 -3.86
C GLU A 142 -10.19 -1.85 -4.81
N CYS A 143 -9.23 -2.64 -4.33
CA CYS A 143 -8.20 -3.23 -5.17
C CYS A 143 -8.09 -4.71 -4.83
N GLY A 144 -7.85 -5.52 -5.86
CA GLY A 144 -7.43 -6.89 -5.69
C GLY A 144 -6.08 -6.95 -4.98
N VAL A 145 -5.94 -7.88 -4.04
CA VAL A 145 -4.68 -8.17 -3.34
C VAL A 145 -4.40 -9.67 -3.42
N LEU A 146 -3.12 -10.01 -3.51
CA LEU A 146 -2.65 -11.38 -3.44
C LEU A 146 -2.34 -11.68 -1.97
N LEU A 147 -2.82 -12.82 -1.46
CA LEU A 147 -2.50 -13.27 -0.11
C LEU A 147 -1.68 -14.56 -0.18
N ASN A 148 -0.81 -14.76 0.80
CA ASN A 148 0.11 -15.89 0.82
C ASN A 148 -0.65 -17.21 1.06
N GLU A 149 -0.46 -18.23 0.21
CA GLU A 149 -0.92 -19.59 0.53
C GLU A 149 -0.02 -20.26 1.59
N ILE A 150 1.27 -19.91 1.58
CA ILE A 150 2.25 -20.35 2.56
C ILE A 150 2.22 -19.38 3.75
N PRO A 151 2.09 -19.87 5.00
CA PRO A 151 1.90 -19.01 6.17
C PRO A 151 3.21 -18.34 6.61
N PHE A 152 3.74 -17.37 5.86
CA PHE A 152 5.00 -16.69 6.24
C PHE A 152 4.89 -15.81 7.52
N ASN A 153 3.69 -15.71 8.12
CA ASN A 153 3.43 -14.93 9.33
C ASN A 153 4.32 -15.32 10.52
N LYS A 154 4.65 -16.60 10.67
CA LYS A 154 5.50 -17.01 11.80
C LYS A 154 6.95 -16.56 11.67
N ASP A 155 7.51 -16.52 10.46
CA ASP A 155 8.86 -15.98 10.25
C ASP A 155 8.85 -14.45 10.48
N LEU A 156 7.73 -13.77 10.17
CA LEU A 156 7.54 -12.37 10.52
C LEU A 156 7.43 -12.16 12.04
N ASP A 157 6.64 -12.96 12.75
CA ASP A 157 6.52 -12.88 14.22
C ASP A 157 7.89 -13.04 14.89
N GLU A 158 8.69 -14.00 14.42
CA GLU A 158 10.03 -14.23 14.95
C GLU A 158 10.97 -13.03 14.70
N TYR A 159 10.91 -12.43 13.51
CA TYR A 159 11.63 -11.19 13.22
C TYR A 159 11.20 -10.07 14.18
N LEU A 160 9.90 -9.87 14.37
CA LEU A 160 9.37 -8.82 15.24
C LEU A 160 9.71 -9.05 16.72
N ASP A 161 9.68 -10.29 17.20
CA ASP A 161 10.04 -10.64 18.57
C ASP A 161 11.52 -10.35 18.85
N ARG A 162 12.41 -10.75 17.93
CA ARG A 162 13.86 -10.59 18.08
C ARG A 162 14.28 -9.12 18.05
N TYR A 163 13.72 -8.31 17.14
CA TYR A 163 14.19 -6.95 16.91
C TYR A 163 13.32 -5.84 17.52
N TYR A 164 12.07 -6.16 17.89
CA TYR A 164 11.06 -5.15 18.23
C TYR A 164 10.14 -5.49 19.42
N THR A 165 10.53 -6.47 20.24
CA THR A 165 9.84 -6.83 21.50
C THR A 165 8.35 -7.17 21.33
N GLY A 166 7.98 -7.79 20.20
CA GLY A 166 6.65 -8.37 19.98
C GLY A 166 5.54 -7.39 19.59
N LYS A 167 5.89 -6.21 19.06
CA LYS A 167 4.89 -5.29 18.49
C LYS A 167 4.59 -5.65 17.04
N SER A 168 3.43 -6.27 16.80
CA SER A 168 2.95 -6.76 15.49
C SER A 168 2.62 -5.67 14.46
N CYS A 169 2.63 -4.40 14.84
CA CYS A 169 2.33 -3.28 13.94
C CYS A 169 3.38 -2.18 14.12
N ILE A 170 4.45 -2.24 13.33
CA ILE A 170 5.42 -1.16 13.28
C ILE A 170 5.16 -0.36 12.01
N ASN A 171 4.67 0.86 12.19
CA ASN A 171 4.66 1.84 11.11
C ASN A 171 6.10 2.38 10.98
N GLN A 172 6.96 1.59 10.34
CA GLN A 172 8.40 1.83 10.35
C GLN A 172 8.72 3.10 9.57
N GLN A 173 9.43 4.02 10.21
CA GLN A 173 10.22 4.99 9.47
C GLN A 173 11.24 4.16 8.66
N PHE A 174 11.25 4.31 7.34
CA PHE A 174 12.09 3.56 6.38
C PHE A 174 11.64 2.13 6.09
N ARG A 175 10.45 2.00 5.50
CA ARG A 175 9.87 0.70 5.12
C ARG A 175 10.75 -0.07 4.15
N GLY A 176 11.34 0.61 3.17
CA GLY A 176 12.22 -0.07 2.21
C GLY A 176 13.44 -0.73 2.88
N ILE A 177 14.05 -0.05 3.87
CA ILE A 177 15.17 -0.60 4.64
C ILE A 177 14.73 -1.82 5.45
N GLU A 178 13.51 -1.80 5.96
CA GLU A 178 12.95 -2.89 6.74
C GLU A 178 12.61 -4.12 5.89
N VAL A 179 12.15 -3.92 4.65
CA VAL A 179 12.05 -5.01 3.66
C VAL A 179 13.41 -5.68 3.47
N LEU A 180 14.49 -4.89 3.29
CA LEU A 180 15.85 -5.45 3.17
C LEU A 180 16.28 -6.22 4.42
N ARG A 181 16.04 -5.65 5.61
CA ARG A 181 16.40 -6.28 6.88
C ARG A 181 15.66 -7.60 7.09
N TYR A 182 14.36 -7.61 6.79
CA TYR A 182 13.55 -8.81 6.90
C TYR A 182 13.96 -9.88 5.90
N ALA A 183 14.18 -9.53 4.63
CA ALA A 183 14.67 -10.48 3.63
C ALA A 183 16.05 -11.05 4.01
N LYS A 184 16.93 -10.22 4.58
CA LYS A 184 18.24 -10.66 5.09
C LYS A 184 18.11 -11.59 6.29
N PHE A 185 17.23 -11.27 7.23
CA PHE A 185 16.89 -12.14 8.36
C PHE A 185 16.42 -13.50 7.87
N LEU A 186 15.50 -13.53 6.90
CA LEU A 186 15.06 -14.79 6.29
C LEU A 186 16.23 -15.55 5.67
N TYR A 187 17.12 -14.91 4.92
CA TYR A 187 18.27 -15.60 4.34
C TYR A 187 19.23 -16.19 5.39
N GLU A 188 19.56 -15.44 6.44
CA GLU A 188 20.51 -15.86 7.47
C GLU A 188 19.92 -16.95 8.38
N GLU A 189 18.61 -16.95 8.59
CA GLU A 189 17.94 -17.77 9.61
C GLU A 189 17.00 -18.84 9.02
N CYS A 190 16.75 -18.87 7.70
CA CYS A 190 15.83 -19.82 7.06
C CYS A 190 16.20 -21.29 7.26
N GLU A 191 17.47 -21.63 7.51
CA GLU A 191 17.86 -23.00 7.84
C GLU A 191 17.32 -23.47 9.21
N HIS A 192 16.90 -22.54 10.08
CA HIS A 192 16.31 -22.81 11.40
C HIS A 192 14.81 -22.51 11.48
N SER A 193 14.18 -22.09 10.38
CA SER A 193 12.73 -21.85 10.35
C SER A 193 11.97 -23.10 10.80
N ILE A 194 10.94 -22.88 11.62
CA ILE A 194 9.99 -23.90 12.09
C ILE A 194 9.32 -24.68 10.94
N TYR A 195 9.34 -24.16 9.71
CA TYR A 195 8.85 -24.87 8.52
C TYR A 195 9.74 -26.04 8.10
N ASN A 196 10.98 -26.08 8.58
CA ASN A 196 11.89 -27.21 8.37
C ASN A 196 11.52 -28.45 9.21
N CYS A 197 10.54 -28.34 10.11
CA CYS A 197 10.11 -29.45 10.96
C CYS A 197 9.15 -30.43 10.26
N HIS A 198 8.53 -30.06 9.13
CA HIS A 198 7.52 -30.88 8.47
C HIS A 198 7.80 -31.07 6.95
N PRO A 199 8.07 -32.30 6.48
CA PRO A 199 8.51 -32.57 5.10
C PRO A 199 7.59 -32.04 3.98
N SER A 200 6.27 -32.04 4.21
CA SER A 200 5.32 -31.54 3.20
C SER A 200 5.37 -30.02 3.03
N TYR A 201 5.67 -29.26 4.10
CA TYR A 201 5.84 -27.81 4.03
C TYR A 201 7.16 -27.45 3.37
N GLN A 202 8.24 -28.17 3.71
CA GLN A 202 9.53 -28.04 3.03
C GLN A 202 9.42 -28.22 1.51
N LEU A 203 8.70 -29.25 1.06
CA LEU A 203 8.52 -29.50 -0.37
C LEU A 203 7.72 -28.38 -1.06
N LYS A 204 6.63 -27.90 -0.42
CA LYS A 204 5.83 -26.78 -0.94
C LYS A 204 6.67 -25.52 -1.08
N ILE A 205 7.39 -25.16 -0.02
CA ILE A 205 8.28 -24.01 0.03
C ILE A 205 9.38 -24.11 -1.02
N HIS A 206 10.04 -25.27 -1.13
CA HIS A 206 11.08 -25.48 -2.14
C HIS A 206 10.54 -25.33 -3.56
N ASN A 207 9.36 -25.89 -3.86
CA ASN A 207 8.71 -25.74 -5.15
C ASN A 207 8.33 -24.28 -5.44
N PHE A 208 7.87 -23.55 -4.43
CA PHE A 208 7.53 -22.13 -4.51
C PHE A 208 8.75 -21.26 -4.82
N SER A 209 9.80 -21.33 -4.01
CA SER A 209 11.04 -20.56 -4.21
C SER A 209 11.77 -20.93 -5.51
N ARG A 210 11.75 -22.22 -5.88
CA ARG A 210 12.28 -22.67 -7.18
C ARG A 210 11.45 -22.10 -8.33
N GLY A 211 10.13 -22.07 -8.21
CA GLY A 211 9.23 -21.46 -9.19
C GLY A 211 9.55 -19.99 -9.39
N PHE A 212 9.71 -19.22 -8.32
CA PHE A 212 10.08 -17.80 -8.40
C PHE A 212 11.42 -17.63 -9.11
N SER A 213 12.44 -18.39 -8.71
CA SER A 213 13.78 -18.32 -9.30
C SER A 213 13.80 -18.59 -10.81
N GLN A 214 12.84 -19.37 -11.33
CA GLN A 214 12.72 -19.66 -12.77
C GLN A 214 12.14 -18.50 -13.58
N ILE A 215 11.39 -17.59 -12.95
CA ILE A 215 10.66 -16.52 -13.65
C ILE A 215 11.14 -15.12 -13.27
N ARG A 216 11.84 -14.96 -12.14
CA ARG A 216 12.14 -13.65 -11.55
C ARG A 216 12.84 -12.69 -12.52
N GLU A 217 13.78 -13.18 -13.33
CA GLU A 217 14.55 -12.41 -14.32
C GLU A 217 13.85 -12.29 -15.69
N SER A 218 12.62 -12.79 -15.84
CA SER A 218 11.89 -12.73 -17.12
C SER A 218 11.39 -11.32 -17.42
N HIS A 219 11.69 -10.83 -18.62
CA HIS A 219 11.26 -9.53 -19.15
C HIS A 219 9.94 -9.62 -19.94
N LEU A 220 8.91 -10.19 -19.30
CA LEU A 220 7.61 -10.40 -19.97
C LEU A 220 6.88 -9.07 -20.27
N PHE A 221 7.13 -8.05 -19.45
CA PHE A 221 6.39 -6.78 -19.47
C PHE A 221 7.23 -5.59 -19.96
N GLY A 222 8.17 -5.85 -20.89
CA GLY A 222 9.12 -4.85 -21.37
C GLY A 222 10.42 -4.87 -20.57
N GLU A 223 10.94 -3.69 -20.23
CA GLU A 223 12.25 -3.58 -19.57
C GLU A 223 12.29 -4.13 -18.14
N TYR A 224 11.14 -4.20 -17.47
CA TYR A 224 11.04 -4.71 -16.11
C TYR A 224 11.06 -6.24 -16.04
N THR A 225 11.77 -6.77 -15.06
CA THR A 225 11.72 -8.19 -14.71
C THR A 225 10.42 -8.52 -13.97
N ILE A 226 10.05 -9.80 -13.89
CA ILE A 226 8.90 -10.23 -13.05
C ILE A 226 9.08 -9.81 -11.60
N GLU A 227 10.30 -9.86 -11.08
CA GLU A 227 10.61 -9.41 -9.73
C GLU A 227 10.29 -7.92 -9.53
N ASP A 228 10.72 -7.06 -10.46
CA ASP A 228 10.42 -5.63 -10.40
C ASP A 228 8.91 -5.37 -10.42
N ILE A 229 8.19 -6.07 -11.30
CA ILE A 229 6.74 -5.97 -11.43
C ILE A 229 6.05 -6.34 -10.10
N LEU A 230 6.52 -7.39 -9.42
CA LEU A 230 5.96 -7.81 -8.15
C LEU A 230 6.32 -6.84 -7.01
N PHE A 231 7.50 -6.23 -7.02
CA PHE A 231 7.84 -5.16 -6.08
C PHE A 231 7.00 -3.90 -6.29
N ILE A 232 6.79 -3.48 -7.54
CA ILE A 232 5.89 -2.35 -7.85
C ILE A 232 4.47 -2.65 -7.36
N TYR A 233 4.00 -3.88 -7.58
CA TYR A 233 2.68 -4.31 -7.10
C TYR A 233 2.60 -4.31 -5.56
N ALA A 234 3.57 -4.89 -4.86
CA ALA A 234 3.65 -4.85 -3.40
C ALA A 234 3.75 -3.41 -2.86
N LEU A 235 4.42 -2.52 -3.59
CA LEU A 235 4.49 -1.10 -3.24
C LEU A 235 3.13 -0.40 -3.38
N LEU A 236 2.29 -0.81 -4.33
CA LEU A 236 0.93 -0.28 -4.48
C LEU A 236 -0.04 -0.85 -3.43
N THR A 237 0.01 -2.15 -3.16
CA THR A 237 -1.00 -2.83 -2.32
C THR A 237 -0.64 -2.86 -0.84
N ASP A 238 0.63 -3.15 -0.54
CA ASP A 238 1.13 -3.31 0.83
C ASP A 238 1.89 -2.06 1.28
N LYS A 239 2.30 -1.20 0.32
CA LYS A 239 3.12 -0.01 0.56
C LYS A 239 4.39 -0.30 1.34
N PHE A 240 4.95 -1.48 1.07
CA PHE A 240 6.07 -2.07 1.79
C PHE A 240 5.91 -2.20 3.31
N ILE A 241 4.68 -2.19 3.82
CA ILE A 241 4.41 -2.49 5.22
C ILE A 241 4.41 -4.01 5.41
N LEU A 242 5.36 -4.52 6.19
CA LEU A 242 5.40 -5.92 6.60
C LEU A 242 4.25 -6.20 7.58
N ASN A 243 3.35 -7.09 7.19
CA ASN A 243 2.27 -7.61 8.03
C ASN A 243 1.91 -9.04 7.59
N GLU A 244 1.19 -9.78 8.43
CA GLU A 244 0.90 -11.22 8.24
C GLU A 244 0.22 -11.55 6.89
N ASP A 245 -0.60 -10.63 6.38
CA ASP A 245 -1.37 -10.80 5.15
C ASP A 245 -0.66 -10.22 3.91
N ALA A 246 0.49 -9.57 4.07
CA ALA A 246 1.17 -8.89 2.99
C ALA A 246 1.74 -9.88 1.96
N PHE A 247 1.41 -9.67 0.69
CA PHE A 247 2.03 -10.37 -0.43
C PHE A 247 3.56 -10.22 -0.41
N LEU A 248 4.04 -9.06 0.06
CA LEU A 248 5.45 -8.77 0.21
C LEU A 248 6.24 -9.84 0.97
N LEU A 249 5.65 -10.53 1.96
CA LEU A 249 6.35 -11.59 2.71
C LEU A 249 6.80 -12.73 1.77
N SER A 250 5.97 -13.08 0.79
CA SER A 250 6.31 -14.09 -0.22
C SER A 250 7.50 -13.68 -1.08
N ILE A 251 7.57 -12.41 -1.48
CA ILE A 251 8.70 -11.89 -2.25
C ILE A 251 9.95 -11.97 -1.39
N CYS A 252 9.94 -11.42 -0.17
CA CYS A 252 11.06 -11.42 0.75
C CYS A 252 11.63 -12.82 0.98
N TYR A 253 10.76 -13.81 1.16
CA TYR A 253 11.14 -15.20 1.33
C TYR A 253 11.91 -15.75 0.11
N CYS A 254 11.53 -15.35 -1.10
CA CYS A 254 12.12 -15.88 -2.33
C CYS A 254 13.40 -15.15 -2.78
N LEU A 255 13.73 -13.99 -2.21
CA LEU A 255 14.90 -13.19 -2.62
C LEU A 255 16.24 -13.88 -2.30
N GLY A 256 16.30 -14.62 -1.19
CA GLY A 256 17.53 -15.26 -0.72
C GLY A 256 18.67 -14.25 -0.51
N ASN A 257 19.88 -14.58 -0.98
CA ASN A 257 21.06 -13.69 -0.88
C ASN A 257 21.08 -12.53 -1.88
N LYS A 258 20.16 -12.52 -2.85
CA LYS A 258 20.06 -11.49 -3.91
C LYS A 258 18.91 -10.54 -3.59
N ILE A 259 19.12 -9.67 -2.60
CA ILE A 259 18.15 -8.62 -2.23
C ILE A 259 18.38 -7.33 -3.04
N GLU A 260 19.24 -7.38 -4.07
CA GLU A 260 19.49 -6.27 -4.98
C GLU A 260 18.34 -6.18 -5.99
N ASN A 261 17.31 -5.41 -5.64
CA ASN A 261 16.24 -5.04 -6.55
C ASN A 261 16.21 -3.51 -6.75
N ASP A 262 16.17 -3.06 -8.00
CA ASP A 262 16.28 -1.64 -8.36
C ASP A 262 15.08 -0.82 -7.89
N ILE A 263 13.86 -1.39 -7.89
CA ILE A 263 12.66 -0.71 -7.39
C ILE A 263 12.76 -0.49 -5.88
N LEU A 264 13.18 -1.52 -5.14
CA LEU A 264 13.38 -1.42 -3.69
C LEU A 264 14.50 -0.43 -3.35
N ALA A 265 15.64 -0.50 -4.03
CA ALA A 265 16.77 0.42 -3.83
C ALA A 265 16.38 1.87 -4.14
N THR A 266 15.64 2.08 -5.22
CA THR A 266 15.08 3.39 -5.58
C THR A 266 14.18 3.92 -4.48
N PHE A 267 13.25 3.11 -3.99
CA PHE A 267 12.31 3.54 -2.96
C PHE A 267 13.02 3.85 -1.64
N ILE A 268 14.06 3.09 -1.27
CA ILE A 268 14.91 3.40 -0.11
C ILE A 268 15.59 4.76 -0.25
N GLY A 269 16.19 5.01 -1.42
CA GLY A 269 16.80 6.30 -1.73
C GLY A 269 15.77 7.43 -1.63
N TYR A 270 14.58 7.20 -2.15
CA TYR A 270 13.47 8.15 -2.07
C TYR A 270 13.06 8.43 -0.63
N GLU A 271 12.68 7.42 0.17
CA GLU A 271 12.30 7.58 1.58
C GLU A 271 13.40 8.31 2.39
N THR A 272 14.68 8.05 2.09
CA THR A 272 15.81 8.68 2.76
C THR A 272 15.94 10.17 2.41
N LEU A 273 15.65 10.55 1.17
CA LEU A 273 15.71 11.94 0.70
C LEU A 273 14.45 12.74 1.09
N THR A 274 13.31 12.08 1.25
CA THR A 274 12.01 12.71 1.52
C THR A 274 11.58 12.60 2.98
N GLN A 275 12.51 12.70 3.92
CA GLN A 275 12.21 12.64 5.36
C GLN A 275 11.46 13.88 5.86
N ASP A 276 11.56 14.99 5.13
CA ASP A 276 10.86 16.22 5.45
C ASP A 276 9.41 16.19 4.93
N TYR A 277 8.45 16.18 5.85
CA TYR A 277 7.02 16.22 5.51
C TYR A 277 6.63 17.48 4.71
N HIS A 278 7.41 18.55 4.78
CA HIS A 278 7.20 19.76 3.97
C HIS A 278 7.23 19.48 2.46
N ILE A 279 7.86 18.39 2.03
CA ILE A 279 7.91 17.98 0.62
C ILE A 279 6.52 17.55 0.13
N ILE A 280 5.74 16.86 0.98
CA ILE A 280 4.39 16.40 0.63
C ILE A 280 3.28 17.37 1.06
N GLU A 281 3.59 18.33 1.92
CA GLU A 281 2.64 19.32 2.45
C GLU A 281 1.82 20.05 1.37
N PRO A 282 2.38 20.50 0.22
CA PRO A 282 1.58 21.14 -0.85
C PRO A 282 0.51 20.26 -1.48
N TYR A 283 0.63 18.93 -1.33
CA TYR A 283 -0.27 17.91 -1.85
C TYR A 283 -1.27 17.41 -0.81
N ILE A 284 -1.16 17.87 0.44
CA ILE A 284 -2.16 17.56 1.47
C ILE A 284 -3.45 18.31 1.13
N CYS A 285 -4.51 17.57 0.80
CA CYS A 285 -5.85 18.08 0.62
C CYS A 285 -6.73 17.73 1.84
N SER A 286 -7.18 18.75 2.58
CA SER A 286 -8.07 18.56 3.73
C SER A 286 -9.38 17.83 3.37
N LYS A 287 -9.88 18.00 2.14
CA LYS A 287 -11.10 17.31 1.66
C LYS A 287 -10.90 15.80 1.54
N ASP A 288 -9.75 15.36 1.04
CA ASP A 288 -9.40 13.93 0.98
C ASP A 288 -9.19 13.35 2.38
N LEU A 289 -8.63 14.14 3.31
CA LEU A 289 -8.53 13.72 4.71
C LEU A 289 -9.91 13.56 5.36
N TYR A 290 -10.82 14.53 5.19
CA TYR A 290 -12.18 14.42 5.73
C TYR A 290 -12.96 13.25 5.12
N LEU A 291 -12.69 12.92 3.86
CA LEU A 291 -13.28 11.77 3.19
C LEU A 291 -12.97 10.46 3.93
N ARG A 292 -11.82 10.34 4.62
CA ARG A 292 -11.44 9.16 5.42
C ARG A 292 -12.34 8.87 6.61
N PHE A 293 -13.13 9.86 7.02
CA PHE A 293 -14.05 9.75 8.14
C PHE A 293 -15.52 9.70 7.69
N ALA A 294 -15.76 9.73 6.38
CA ALA A 294 -17.11 9.73 5.83
C ALA A 294 -17.73 8.32 5.89
N SER A 295 -19.06 8.25 6.02
CA SER A 295 -19.78 7.01 5.73
C SER A 295 -20.29 7.07 4.29
N HIS A 296 -20.01 6.04 3.49
CA HIS A 296 -20.52 5.97 2.12
C HIS A 296 -22.05 6.07 2.05
N THR A 297 -22.76 5.51 3.04
CA THR A 297 -24.23 5.45 3.08
C THR A 297 -24.87 6.50 3.98
N ASN A 298 -24.19 6.92 5.05
CA ASN A 298 -24.79 7.77 6.09
C ASN A 298 -24.19 9.19 6.14
N SER A 299 -23.21 9.52 5.30
CA SER A 299 -22.60 10.86 5.32
C SER A 299 -23.60 11.92 4.89
N LYS A 300 -23.76 12.96 5.73
CA LYS A 300 -24.50 14.18 5.37
C LYS A 300 -23.66 15.15 4.55
N ALA A 301 -22.34 15.03 4.64
CA ALA A 301 -21.39 15.92 3.99
C ALA A 301 -20.94 15.40 2.63
N PHE A 302 -20.82 14.09 2.44
CA PHE A 302 -20.35 13.50 1.19
C PHE A 302 -21.46 12.70 0.53
N LYS A 303 -21.76 13.01 -0.73
CA LYS A 303 -22.66 12.24 -1.59
C LYS A 303 -21.83 11.48 -2.62
N PHE A 304 -22.16 10.21 -2.84
CA PHE A 304 -21.52 9.33 -3.80
C PHE A 304 -22.53 8.94 -4.87
N ASN A 305 -22.16 9.06 -6.14
CA ASN A 305 -23.01 8.59 -7.24
C ASN A 305 -22.16 7.79 -8.21
N ASN A 306 -22.64 6.59 -8.54
CA ASN A 306 -22.01 5.76 -9.54
C ASN A 306 -22.11 6.43 -10.93
N ILE A 307 -20.99 6.50 -11.65
CA ILE A 307 -20.93 7.01 -13.01
C ILE A 307 -20.90 5.84 -14.00
N ASN A 308 -20.01 4.88 -13.75
CA ASN A 308 -19.85 3.67 -14.56
C ASN A 308 -19.27 2.53 -13.71
N ASP A 309 -18.85 1.46 -14.36
CA ASP A 309 -18.30 0.27 -13.74
C ASP A 309 -17.04 0.51 -12.89
N ALA A 310 -16.17 1.46 -13.26
CA ALA A 310 -14.93 1.75 -12.52
C ALA A 310 -14.92 3.09 -11.77
N ILE A 311 -15.83 4.01 -12.10
CA ILE A 311 -15.77 5.41 -11.66
C ILE A 311 -17.05 5.79 -10.91
N ASP A 312 -16.86 6.39 -9.75
CA ASP A 312 -17.88 7.10 -8.99
C ASP A 312 -17.61 8.62 -9.04
N SER A 313 -18.61 9.40 -8.68
CA SER A 313 -18.46 10.81 -8.33
C SER A 313 -18.61 10.98 -6.83
N VAL A 314 -17.75 11.82 -6.24
CA VAL A 314 -17.90 12.28 -4.85
C VAL A 314 -18.19 13.78 -4.84
N GLN A 315 -19.15 14.18 -4.02
CA GLN A 315 -19.58 15.55 -3.85
C GLN A 315 -19.53 15.95 -2.37
N LEU A 316 -18.77 16.98 -2.03
CA LEU A 316 -18.76 17.58 -0.70
C LEU A 316 -19.84 18.66 -0.59
N PHE A 317 -20.87 18.42 0.19
CA PHE A 317 -22.08 19.23 0.30
C PHE A 317 -22.67 19.50 -1.10
N GLU A 318 -22.84 20.78 -1.46
CA GLU A 318 -23.31 21.21 -2.77
C GLU A 318 -22.16 21.74 -3.66
N GLN A 319 -20.91 21.42 -3.34
CA GLN A 319 -19.77 21.78 -4.18
C GLN A 319 -19.76 20.97 -5.48
N GLU A 320 -18.88 21.34 -6.39
CA GLU A 320 -18.69 20.60 -7.64
C GLU A 320 -18.23 19.16 -7.37
N ARG A 321 -18.78 18.23 -8.16
CA ARG A 321 -18.44 16.81 -8.09
C ARG A 321 -17.01 16.58 -8.59
N VAL A 322 -16.37 15.54 -8.06
CA VAL A 322 -15.05 15.09 -8.51
C VAL A 322 -15.09 13.59 -8.77
N SER A 323 -14.32 13.14 -9.76
CA SER A 323 -14.23 11.72 -10.09
C SER A 323 -13.43 10.96 -9.04
N LEU A 324 -13.91 9.77 -8.70
CA LEU A 324 -13.27 8.81 -7.83
C LEU A 324 -13.17 7.48 -8.57
N ILE A 325 -11.94 6.99 -8.75
CA ILE A 325 -11.71 5.67 -9.34
C ILE A 325 -11.94 4.62 -8.26
N ARG A 326 -12.97 3.79 -8.42
CA ARG A 326 -13.41 2.77 -7.47
C ARG A 326 -12.59 1.48 -7.56
N ILE A 327 -12.13 1.11 -8.75
CA ILE A 327 -11.46 -0.19 -8.99
C ILE A 327 -9.95 0.01 -9.18
N GLY A 328 -9.14 -0.85 -8.57
CA GLY A 328 -7.68 -0.87 -8.72
C GLY A 328 -6.96 0.30 -8.05
N ASN A 329 -7.69 1.21 -7.41
CA ASN A 329 -7.14 2.41 -6.81
C ASN A 329 -6.76 2.16 -5.33
N THR A 330 -5.46 2.10 -5.07
CA THR A 330 -4.90 1.89 -3.73
C THR A 330 -4.69 3.20 -2.96
N MET A 331 -4.83 4.36 -3.61
CA MET A 331 -4.59 5.69 -3.04
C MET A 331 -5.76 6.63 -3.39
N PRO A 332 -6.92 6.53 -2.71
CA PRO A 332 -8.10 7.33 -3.02
C PRO A 332 -7.93 8.80 -2.60
N LEU A 333 -7.40 9.61 -3.53
CA LEU A 333 -7.13 11.06 -3.35
C LEU A 333 -7.85 11.91 -4.41
N PRO A 334 -9.19 11.77 -4.57
CA PRO A 334 -9.92 12.39 -5.67
C PRO A 334 -9.83 13.93 -5.72
N TYR A 335 -9.74 14.61 -4.57
CA TYR A 335 -9.63 16.07 -4.55
C TYR A 335 -8.22 16.57 -4.90
N LEU A 336 -7.17 15.85 -4.46
CA LEU A 336 -5.80 16.08 -4.93
C LEU A 336 -5.71 15.87 -6.45
N TYR A 337 -6.27 14.78 -6.97
CA TYR A 337 -6.24 14.50 -8.41
C TYR A 337 -6.99 15.56 -9.21
N LYS A 338 -8.12 16.06 -8.70
CA LYS A 338 -8.78 17.22 -9.32
C LYS A 338 -7.84 18.42 -9.40
N LYS A 339 -7.11 18.74 -8.33
CA LYS A 339 -6.19 19.90 -8.26
C LYS A 339 -4.98 19.76 -9.19
N LEU A 340 -4.51 18.53 -9.43
CA LEU A 340 -3.32 18.28 -10.24
C LEU A 340 -3.60 18.22 -11.74
N TYR A 341 -4.80 17.74 -12.13
CA TYR A 341 -5.11 17.41 -13.52
C TYR A 341 -6.22 18.27 -14.14
N ASN A 342 -6.86 19.16 -13.36
CA ASN A 342 -7.80 20.19 -13.81
C ASN A 342 -7.44 21.53 -13.19
#